data_AF-A0A942YVD2-F1
#
_entry.id   AF-A0A942YVD2-F1
#
_cell.length_a   1.000
_cell.length_b   1.000
_cell.length_c   1.000
_cell.angle_alpha   90.00
_cell.angle_beta   90.00
_cell.angle_gamma   90.00
#
_symmetry.space_group_name_H-M   'P 1'
#
loop_
_entity.id
_entity.type
_entity.pdbx_description
1 polymer ?
#
loop_
_entity_poly.entity_id
_entity_poly.type
_entity_poly.pdbx_seq_one_letter_code
_entity_poly.pdbx_strand_id
1 'polypeptide(L)'
;MNLINKKVTHMRFGTGSIVNQNDSVIEIHFATENKKFVFPDAFGKHLKLHEQSAAHSLEKMLHEKEMEREQEGRKKDEAIKRYRKNLELRLEHEKLMKNHKLHSESQMAFWCDSEEQITAFTEWKVFSGVIKTGNNKGKPNKPIRLHQNSVCLLTARDSEMPEKDRRILGVYMVNRNFIGKLCEDGMIPAHSEYRLQLTKEESDQLLFWKYFANEKSLDKMTWNSGKYRYFDNVWMAQILFDIVSLKSDPKERELAQQFFEHFCKMNAISNQELPKPNGVLMRV
;
A
#
# COMPACT_ATOMS: atom_id res chain seq x y z
N MET A 1 -5.38 23.37 -41.14
CA MET A 1 -5.61 23.28 -42.60
C MET A 1 -6.65 24.33 -42.99
N ASN A 2 -6.40 25.11 -44.04
CA ASN A 2 -7.33 26.12 -44.54
C ASN A 2 -8.25 25.52 -45.62
N LEU A 3 -9.56 25.57 -45.40
CA LEU A 3 -10.59 25.07 -46.32
C LEU A 3 -11.40 26.19 -46.98
N ILE A 4 -11.08 27.45 -46.73
CA ILE A 4 -11.77 28.60 -47.33
C ILE A 4 -11.74 28.49 -48.86
N ASN A 5 -12.86 28.79 -49.50
CA ASN A 5 -13.14 28.69 -50.94
C ASN A 5 -13.21 27.27 -51.51
N LYS A 6 -13.08 26.21 -50.69
CA LYS A 6 -13.25 24.83 -51.16
C LYS A 6 -14.72 24.45 -51.27
N LYS A 7 -15.05 23.66 -52.30
CA LYS A 7 -16.40 23.16 -52.55
C LYS A 7 -16.71 21.92 -51.72
N VAL A 8 -17.90 21.92 -51.13
CA VAL A 8 -18.46 20.81 -50.34
C VAL A 8 -19.86 20.47 -50.83
N THR A 9 -20.29 19.24 -50.64
CA THR A 9 -21.70 18.84 -50.80
C THR A 9 -22.27 18.43 -49.46
N HIS A 10 -23.38 19.06 -49.09
CA HIS A 10 -24.22 18.67 -47.97
C HIS A 10 -25.39 17.80 -48.46
N MET A 11 -25.74 16.76 -47.72
CA MET A 11 -26.82 15.83 -48.11
C MET A 11 -28.18 16.51 -48.35
N ARG A 12 -28.48 17.61 -47.65
CA ARG A 12 -29.77 18.34 -47.77
C ARG A 12 -29.69 19.67 -48.51
N PHE A 13 -28.56 20.36 -48.43
CA PHE A 13 -28.43 21.74 -48.95
C PHE A 13 -27.71 21.79 -50.29
N GLY A 14 -27.33 20.63 -50.83
CA GLY A 14 -26.61 20.54 -52.10
C GLY A 14 -25.17 21.03 -51.99
N THR A 15 -24.65 21.55 -53.09
CA THR A 15 -23.27 22.03 -53.18
C THR A 15 -23.15 23.44 -52.64
N GLY A 16 -22.13 23.68 -51.83
CA GLY A 16 -21.79 24.98 -51.27
C GLY A 16 -20.29 25.23 -51.24
N SER A 17 -19.89 26.45 -50.91
CA SER A 17 -18.50 26.86 -50.78
C SER A 17 -18.22 27.33 -49.35
N ILE A 18 -17.08 26.92 -48.79
CA ILE A 18 -16.69 27.33 -47.44
C ILE A 18 -16.26 28.80 -47.48
N VAL A 19 -16.95 29.65 -46.72
CA VAL A 19 -16.70 31.09 -46.67
C VAL A 19 -15.97 31.53 -45.39
N ASN A 20 -16.08 30.74 -44.32
CA ASN A 20 -15.37 31.00 -43.08
C ASN A 20 -15.04 29.69 -42.34
N GLN A 21 -13.95 29.69 -41.58
CA GLN A 21 -13.50 28.54 -40.79
C GLN A 21 -12.80 29.03 -39.53
N ASN A 22 -13.15 28.45 -38.39
CA ASN A 22 -12.37 28.50 -37.16
C ASN A 22 -12.15 27.07 -36.61
N ASP A 23 -11.57 26.95 -35.41
CA ASP A 23 -11.17 25.66 -34.85
C ASP A 23 -12.34 24.72 -34.53
N SER A 24 -13.57 25.23 -34.37
CA SER A 24 -14.74 24.46 -33.95
C SER A 24 -15.92 24.52 -34.92
N VAL A 25 -15.92 25.46 -35.86
CA VAL A 25 -17.03 25.75 -36.76
C VAL A 25 -16.53 26.09 -38.16
N ILE A 26 -17.22 25.55 -39.17
CA ILE A 26 -17.13 26.05 -40.55
C ILE A 26 -18.44 26.70 -40.97
N GLU A 27 -18.35 27.74 -41.79
CA GLU A 27 -19.48 28.39 -42.42
C GLU A 27 -19.44 28.14 -43.93
N ILE A 28 -20.54 27.60 -44.44
CA ILE A 28 -20.69 27.25 -45.85
C ILE A 28 -21.82 28.09 -46.44
N HIS A 29 -21.53 28.77 -47.54
CA HIS A 29 -22.51 29.44 -48.36
C HIS A 29 -23.10 28.44 -49.37
N PHE A 30 -24.40 28.19 -49.25
CA PHE A 30 -25.19 27.44 -50.23
C PHE A 30 -25.96 28.41 -51.13
N ALA A 31 -26.75 27.89 -52.08
CA ALA A 31 -27.41 28.67 -53.12
C ALA A 31 -28.16 29.94 -52.63
N THR A 32 -28.74 29.90 -51.42
CA THR A 32 -29.56 30.99 -50.88
C THR A 32 -29.17 31.43 -49.47
N GLU A 33 -28.34 30.69 -48.75
CA GLU A 33 -28.07 30.96 -47.33
C GLU A 33 -26.72 30.45 -46.84
N ASN A 34 -26.20 31.07 -45.77
CA ASN A 34 -25.06 30.57 -45.02
C ASN A 34 -25.52 29.65 -43.89
N LYS A 35 -24.86 28.49 -43.75
CA LYS A 35 -25.05 27.59 -42.61
C LYS A 35 -23.72 27.33 -41.92
N LYS A 36 -23.77 27.23 -40.59
CA LYS A 36 -22.64 26.87 -39.75
C LYS A 36 -22.71 25.40 -39.34
N PHE A 37 -21.58 24.72 -39.36
CA PHE A 37 -21.45 23.30 -38.99
C PHE A 37 -20.27 23.09 -38.04
N VAL A 38 -20.35 22.08 -37.19
CA VAL A 38 -19.27 21.73 -36.26
C VAL A 38 -18.09 21.16 -37.04
N PHE A 39 -16.90 21.72 -36.84
CA PHE A 39 -15.66 21.29 -37.46
C PHE A 39 -14.81 20.45 -36.50
N PRO A 40 -14.12 19.40 -36.96
CA PRO A 40 -14.29 18.70 -38.24
C PRO A 40 -15.50 17.76 -38.30
N ASP A 41 -16.25 17.57 -37.20
CA ASP A 41 -17.22 16.47 -37.02
C ASP A 41 -18.38 16.41 -38.03
N ALA A 42 -18.71 17.52 -38.71
CA ALA A 42 -19.74 17.54 -39.75
C ALA A 42 -19.28 16.88 -41.06
N PHE A 43 -17.97 16.80 -41.31
CA PHE A 43 -17.42 16.07 -42.43
C PHE A 43 -17.55 14.55 -42.23
N GLY A 44 -17.77 13.81 -43.32
CA GLY A 44 -18.02 12.37 -43.29
C GLY A 44 -19.51 12.03 -43.17
N LYS A 45 -20.20 12.55 -42.15
CA LYS A 45 -21.65 12.29 -41.96
C LYS A 45 -22.57 13.21 -42.76
N HIS A 46 -22.24 14.49 -42.83
CA HIS A 46 -23.15 15.50 -43.40
C HIS A 46 -22.53 16.25 -44.59
N LEU A 47 -21.21 16.37 -44.62
CA LEU A 47 -20.46 17.11 -45.64
C LEU A 47 -19.41 16.22 -46.32
N LYS A 48 -19.33 16.32 -47.65
CA LYS A 48 -18.28 15.72 -48.49
C LYS A 48 -17.49 16.82 -49.18
N LEU A 49 -16.16 16.81 -49.01
CA LEU A 49 -15.25 17.73 -49.69
C LEU A 49 -14.89 17.20 -51.08
N HIS A 50 -14.85 18.08 -52.09
CA HIS A 50 -14.56 17.67 -53.48
C HIS A 50 -13.05 17.57 -53.78
N GLU A 51 -12.21 18.32 -53.07
CA GLU A 51 -10.77 18.35 -53.32
C GLU A 51 -10.08 17.15 -52.65
N GLN A 52 -9.49 16.26 -53.46
CA GLN A 52 -8.95 14.97 -53.00
C GLN A 52 -7.83 15.10 -51.95
N SER A 53 -6.87 16.00 -52.14
CA SER A 53 -5.76 16.21 -51.18
C SER A 53 -6.24 16.69 -49.81
N ALA A 54 -7.21 17.60 -49.82
CA ALA A 54 -7.82 18.15 -48.62
C ALA A 54 -8.82 17.17 -47.97
N ALA A 55 -9.49 16.34 -48.77
CA ALA A 55 -10.36 15.27 -48.26
C ALA A 55 -9.56 14.21 -47.51
N HIS A 56 -8.41 13.79 -48.05
CA HIS A 56 -7.52 12.84 -47.36
C HIS A 56 -6.95 13.42 -46.06
N SER A 57 -6.60 14.71 -46.06
CA SER A 57 -6.14 15.40 -44.84
C SER A 57 -7.24 15.49 -43.77
N LEU A 58 -8.51 15.66 -44.18
CA LEU A 58 -9.67 15.63 -43.27
C LEU A 58 -9.95 14.24 -42.71
N GLU A 59 -9.87 13.20 -43.54
CA GLU A 59 -10.05 11.82 -43.09
C GLU A 59 -9.03 11.46 -42.02
N LYS A 60 -7.76 11.83 -42.22
CA LYS A 60 -6.71 11.63 -41.21
C LYS A 60 -7.04 12.36 -39.90
N MET A 61 -7.45 13.62 -39.96
CA MET A 61 -7.84 14.41 -38.79
C MET A 61 -9.05 13.83 -38.05
N LEU A 62 -10.05 13.35 -38.79
CA LEU A 62 -11.24 12.70 -38.21
C LEU A 62 -10.88 11.39 -37.52
N HIS A 63 -10.01 10.58 -38.14
CA HIS A 63 -9.52 9.34 -37.56
C HIS A 63 -8.68 9.60 -36.29
N GLU A 64 -7.77 10.57 -36.32
CA GLU A 64 -7.00 10.99 -35.13
C GLU A 64 -7.94 11.42 -33.98
N LYS A 65 -8.96 12.24 -34.27
CA LYS A 65 -9.95 12.68 -33.28
C LYS A 65 -10.82 11.55 -32.74
N GLU A 66 -11.13 10.55 -33.56
CA GLU A 66 -11.85 9.35 -33.13
C GLU A 66 -10.99 8.48 -32.20
N MET A 67 -9.72 8.26 -32.57
CA MET A 67 -8.75 7.57 -31.72
C MET A 67 -8.52 8.28 -30.37
N GLU A 68 -8.46 9.61 -30.37
CA GLU A 68 -8.41 10.43 -29.15
C GLU A 68 -9.65 10.23 -28.27
N ARG A 69 -10.86 10.29 -28.85
CA ARG A 69 -12.13 10.04 -28.13
C ARG A 69 -12.18 8.65 -27.53
N GLU A 70 -11.76 7.63 -28.27
CA GLU A 70 -11.66 6.28 -27.75
C GLU A 70 -10.67 6.18 -26.60
N GLN A 71 -9.48 6.79 -26.74
CA GLN A 71 -8.46 6.78 -25.71
C GLN A 71 -8.94 7.51 -24.44
N GLU A 72 -9.63 8.64 -24.58
CA GLU A 72 -10.29 9.34 -23.48
C GLU A 72 -11.40 8.51 -22.83
N GLY A 73 -12.21 7.81 -23.62
CA GLY A 73 -13.24 6.89 -23.15
C GLY A 73 -12.63 5.77 -22.31
N ARG A 74 -11.57 5.12 -22.81
CA ARG A 74 -10.82 4.08 -22.09
C ARG A 74 -10.24 4.61 -20.77
N LYS A 75 -9.64 5.80 -20.78
CA LYS A 75 -9.11 6.45 -19.56
C LYS A 75 -10.23 6.73 -18.54
N LYS A 76 -11.40 7.21 -18.98
CA LYS A 76 -12.57 7.45 -18.13
C LYS A 76 -13.10 6.14 -17.54
N ASP A 77 -13.20 5.10 -18.34
CA ASP A 77 -13.66 3.77 -17.89
C ASP A 77 -12.68 3.15 -16.88
N GLU A 78 -11.38 3.23 -17.13
CA GLU A 78 -10.34 2.81 -16.19
C GLU A 78 -10.39 3.60 -14.88
N ALA A 79 -10.61 4.92 -14.96
CA ALA A 79 -10.77 5.78 -13.78
C ALA A 79 -12.02 5.38 -12.97
N ILE A 80 -13.15 5.12 -13.63
CA ILE A 80 -14.39 4.65 -12.97
C ILE A 80 -14.17 3.28 -12.32
N LYS A 81 -13.54 2.33 -13.02
CA LYS A 81 -13.21 1.01 -12.47
C LYS A 81 -12.30 1.13 -11.26
N ARG A 82 -11.26 1.97 -11.33
CA ARG A 82 -10.34 2.23 -10.22
C ARG A 82 -11.06 2.87 -9.04
N TYR A 83 -11.95 3.83 -9.29
CA TYR A 83 -12.76 4.47 -8.25
C TYR A 83 -13.66 3.47 -7.53
N ARG A 84 -14.40 2.62 -8.27
CA ARG A 84 -15.25 1.56 -7.71
C ARG A 84 -14.45 0.58 -6.85
N LYS A 85 -13.32 0.09 -7.37
CA LYS A 85 -12.43 -0.82 -6.63
C LYS A 85 -11.92 -0.18 -5.33
N ASN A 86 -11.54 1.09 -5.36
CA ASN A 86 -11.10 1.80 -4.16
C ASN A 86 -12.25 1.99 -3.14
N LEU A 87 -13.47 2.21 -3.61
CA LEU A 87 -14.64 2.32 -2.74
C LEU A 87 -14.95 1.00 -2.05
N GLU A 88 -14.92 -0.12 -2.79
CA GLU A 88 -15.09 -1.46 -2.22
C GLU A 88 -14.05 -1.77 -1.15
N LEU A 89 -12.77 -1.50 -1.43
CA LEU A 89 -11.68 -1.68 -0.46
C LEU A 89 -11.87 -0.83 0.80
N ARG A 90 -12.37 0.41 0.68
CA ARG A 90 -12.68 1.27 1.83
C ARG A 90 -13.80 0.71 2.67
N LEU A 91 -14.89 0.27 2.04
CA LEU A 91 -16.04 -0.32 2.75
C LEU A 91 -15.64 -1.61 3.46
N GLU A 92 -14.80 -2.44 2.83
CA GLU A 92 -14.27 -3.66 3.46
C GLU A 92 -13.36 -3.32 4.65
N HIS A 93 -12.47 -2.33 4.49
CA HIS A 93 -11.61 -1.83 5.57
C HIS A 93 -12.46 -1.36 6.76
N GLU A 94 -13.43 -0.49 6.54
CA GLU A 94 -14.34 0.00 7.60
C GLU A 94 -15.11 -1.14 8.30
N LYS A 95 -15.55 -2.14 7.53
CA LYS A 95 -16.24 -3.31 8.09
C LYS A 95 -15.32 -4.14 8.99
N LEU A 96 -14.06 -4.36 8.58
CA LEU A 96 -13.08 -5.10 9.37
C LEU A 96 -12.69 -4.33 10.62
N MET A 97 -12.53 -3.00 10.52
CA MET A 97 -12.26 -2.11 11.65
C MET A 97 -13.36 -2.19 12.71
N LYS A 98 -14.64 -2.08 12.31
CA LYS A 98 -15.80 -2.12 13.24
C LYS A 98 -15.94 -3.46 13.96
N ASN A 99 -15.55 -4.55 13.30
CA ASN A 99 -15.67 -5.91 13.83
C ASN A 99 -14.37 -6.42 14.46
N HIS A 100 -13.35 -5.56 14.59
CA HIS A 100 -12.06 -5.96 15.13
C HIS A 100 -12.20 -6.31 16.63
N LYS A 101 -11.63 -7.46 16.99
CA LYS A 101 -11.52 -7.92 18.37
C LYS A 101 -10.06 -8.16 18.65
N LEU A 102 -9.59 -7.67 19.81
CA LEU A 102 -8.21 -7.87 20.24
C LEU A 102 -7.95 -9.37 20.40
N HIS A 103 -6.95 -9.86 19.68
CA HIS A 103 -6.41 -11.20 19.85
C HIS A 103 -5.25 -11.12 20.85
N SER A 104 -5.14 -12.07 21.78
CA SER A 104 -4.08 -12.10 22.81
C SER A 104 -2.68 -12.17 22.18
N GLU A 105 -2.55 -12.93 21.09
CA GLU A 105 -1.31 -13.06 20.31
C GLU A 105 -1.38 -12.32 18.97
N SER A 106 -1.41 -10.99 19.01
CA SER A 106 -1.50 -10.15 17.81
C SER A 106 -0.22 -9.41 17.46
N GLN A 107 0.91 -9.77 18.10
CA GLN A 107 2.22 -9.17 17.84
C GLN A 107 3.05 -10.11 16.97
N MET A 108 3.99 -9.58 16.19
CA MET A 108 4.81 -10.40 15.28
C MET A 108 6.29 -10.19 15.48
N ALA A 109 6.99 -11.26 15.85
CA ALA A 109 8.44 -11.29 15.92
C ALA A 109 9.01 -11.78 14.59
N PHE A 110 9.97 -11.06 14.03
CA PHE A 110 10.62 -11.36 12.76
C PHE A 110 12.05 -11.81 12.98
N TRP A 111 12.47 -12.78 12.17
CA TRP A 111 13.88 -13.07 11.98
C TRP A 111 14.39 -12.32 10.75
N CYS A 112 15.18 -11.28 11.02
CA CYS A 112 15.81 -10.44 10.01
C CYS A 112 17.25 -10.90 9.75
N ASP A 113 17.56 -11.23 8.50
CA ASP A 113 18.96 -11.33 8.04
C ASP A 113 19.58 -9.94 7.85
N SER A 114 20.88 -9.87 7.51
CA SER A 114 21.60 -8.60 7.44
C SER A 114 21.03 -7.62 6.42
N GLU A 115 20.55 -8.09 5.27
CA GLU A 115 19.96 -7.23 4.23
C GLU A 115 18.60 -6.69 4.67
N GLU A 116 17.81 -7.54 5.31
CA GLU A 116 16.52 -7.16 5.85
C GLU A 116 16.60 -6.22 7.04
N GLN A 117 17.65 -6.33 7.86
CA GLN A 117 17.89 -5.38 8.93
C GLN A 117 18.05 -3.97 8.35
N ILE A 118 18.84 -3.83 7.29
CA ILE A 118 19.05 -2.54 6.62
C ILE A 118 17.71 -2.00 6.12
N THR A 119 16.99 -2.79 5.31
CA THR A 119 15.70 -2.36 4.73
C THR A 119 14.62 -2.11 5.79
N ALA A 120 14.59 -2.89 6.87
CA ALA A 120 13.63 -2.70 7.96
C ALA A 120 13.84 -1.37 8.69
N PHE A 121 15.07 -0.88 8.82
CA PHE A 121 15.34 0.39 9.50
C PHE A 121 15.42 1.60 8.56
N THR A 122 15.70 1.40 7.27
CA THR A 122 15.68 2.49 6.28
C THR A 122 14.26 2.75 5.77
N GLU A 123 13.52 1.69 5.43
CA GLU A 123 12.17 1.79 4.84
C GLU A 123 11.05 1.58 5.85
N TRP A 124 11.37 1.16 7.09
CA TRP A 124 10.41 0.92 8.17
C TRP A 124 9.25 0.03 7.73
N LYS A 125 9.61 -1.09 7.09
CA LYS A 125 8.67 -2.13 6.68
C LYS A 125 9.38 -3.47 6.64
N VAL A 126 8.63 -4.54 6.85
CA VAL A 126 9.15 -5.92 6.72
C VAL A 126 8.25 -6.73 5.80
N PHE A 127 8.84 -7.77 5.22
CA PHE A 127 8.13 -8.73 4.39
C PHE A 127 7.77 -9.98 5.20
N SER A 128 6.51 -10.43 5.11
CA SER A 128 5.99 -11.62 5.80
C SER A 128 6.50 -12.95 5.21
N GLY A 129 7.30 -12.90 4.14
CA GLY A 129 7.77 -14.08 3.43
C GLY A 129 6.69 -14.66 2.50
N VAL A 130 7.04 -15.74 1.81
CA VAL A 130 6.16 -16.43 0.86
C VAL A 130 5.69 -17.79 1.39
N ILE A 131 4.54 -18.21 0.91
CA ILE A 131 4.00 -19.56 1.12
C ILE A 131 4.92 -20.55 0.39
N LYS A 132 5.46 -21.54 1.11
CA LYS A 132 6.45 -22.48 0.56
C LYS A 132 5.84 -23.70 -0.15
N THR A 133 4.58 -24.02 0.11
CA THR A 133 3.93 -25.27 -0.32
C THR A 133 2.46 -25.08 -0.74
N GLY A 134 1.88 -26.08 -1.41
CA GLY A 134 0.48 -26.09 -1.82
C GLY A 134 0.13 -25.16 -3.00
N ASN A 135 -1.17 -25.01 -3.29
CA ASN A 135 -1.69 -24.29 -4.46
C ASN A 135 -1.36 -22.78 -4.45
N ASN A 136 -1.03 -22.22 -3.29
CA ASN A 136 -0.66 -20.81 -3.14
C ASN A 136 0.86 -20.60 -3.00
N LYS A 137 1.67 -21.63 -3.30
CA LYS A 137 3.14 -21.52 -3.27
C LYS A 137 3.62 -20.30 -4.07
N GLY A 138 4.55 -19.55 -3.47
CA GLY A 138 5.12 -18.33 -4.05
C GLY A 138 4.33 -17.06 -3.77
N LYS A 139 3.06 -17.14 -3.32
CA LYS A 139 2.31 -15.96 -2.90
C LYS A 139 2.79 -15.47 -1.53
N PRO A 140 2.72 -14.16 -1.25
CA PRO A 140 3.04 -13.62 0.07
C PRO A 140 2.17 -14.20 1.19
N ASN A 141 2.74 -14.33 2.39
CA ASN A 141 1.99 -14.71 3.58
C ASN A 141 1.14 -13.53 4.06
N LYS A 142 -0.15 -13.77 4.33
CA LYS A 142 -1.00 -12.72 4.92
C LYS A 142 -0.85 -12.72 6.44
N PRO A 143 -0.42 -11.61 7.06
CA PRO A 143 -0.30 -11.52 8.51
C PRO A 143 -1.68 -11.28 9.15
N ILE A 144 -2.60 -12.25 9.02
CA ILE A 144 -4.04 -12.11 9.31
C ILE A 144 -4.42 -11.64 10.72
N ARG A 145 -3.53 -11.79 11.71
CA ARG A 145 -3.79 -11.32 13.08
C ARG A 145 -3.31 -9.89 13.32
N LEU A 146 -2.49 -9.33 12.42
CA LEU A 146 -1.98 -7.97 12.56
C LEU A 146 -3.05 -6.94 12.22
N HIS A 147 -3.10 -5.93 13.05
CA HIS A 147 -3.98 -4.80 12.93
C HIS A 147 -3.27 -3.54 13.46
N GLN A 148 -3.97 -2.41 13.51
CA GLN A 148 -3.38 -1.15 13.99
C GLN A 148 -2.88 -1.18 15.45
N ASN A 149 -3.31 -2.14 16.28
CA ASN A 149 -2.81 -2.32 17.66
C ASN A 149 -1.55 -3.20 17.74
N SER A 150 -1.11 -3.73 16.59
CA SER A 150 -0.03 -4.69 16.49
C SER A 150 1.33 -4.02 16.29
N VAL A 151 2.37 -4.78 16.63
CA VAL A 151 3.77 -4.39 16.59
C VAL A 151 4.58 -5.47 15.88
N CYS A 152 5.52 -5.03 15.06
CA CYS A 152 6.57 -5.85 14.49
C CYS A 152 7.83 -5.72 15.35
N LEU A 153 8.25 -6.82 15.96
CA LEU A 153 9.49 -6.95 16.72
C LEU A 153 10.58 -7.52 15.81
N LEU A 154 11.67 -6.80 15.64
CA LEU A 154 12.77 -7.18 14.76
C LEU A 154 13.83 -7.92 15.59
N THR A 155 14.16 -9.14 15.20
CA THR A 155 15.15 -9.96 15.91
C THR A 155 16.19 -10.50 14.94
N ALA A 156 17.39 -10.72 15.46
CA ALA A 156 18.43 -11.44 14.74
C ALA A 156 19.18 -12.38 15.67
N ARG A 157 19.83 -13.34 15.04
CA ARG A 157 20.75 -14.26 15.65
C ARG A 157 21.90 -14.45 14.67
N ASP A 158 23.13 -14.27 15.14
CA ASP A 158 24.32 -14.56 14.35
C ASP A 158 24.40 -16.07 14.09
N SER A 159 24.88 -16.48 12.91
CA SER A 159 24.86 -17.90 12.49
C SER A 159 25.56 -18.83 13.48
N GLU A 160 26.64 -18.34 14.09
CA GLU A 160 27.51 -19.08 15.02
C GLU A 160 26.97 -19.10 16.46
N MET A 161 25.97 -18.29 16.78
CA MET A 161 25.45 -18.14 18.14
C MET A 161 24.28 -19.10 18.39
N PRO A 162 24.15 -19.66 19.60
CA PRO A 162 23.02 -20.50 19.95
C PRO A 162 21.72 -19.69 19.97
N GLU A 163 20.59 -20.36 19.77
CA GLU A 163 19.28 -19.69 19.62
C GLU A 163 18.89 -18.85 20.84
N LYS A 164 19.34 -19.24 22.05
CA LYS A 164 19.16 -18.49 23.29
C LYS A 164 19.67 -17.05 23.24
N ASP A 165 20.67 -16.78 22.40
CA ASP A 165 21.32 -15.47 22.28
C ASP A 165 20.68 -14.62 21.16
N ARG A 166 19.50 -15.02 20.65
CA ARG A 166 18.71 -14.18 19.73
C ARG A 166 18.38 -12.85 20.41
N ARG A 167 18.80 -11.77 19.78
CA ARG A 167 18.67 -10.40 20.27
C ARG A 167 17.56 -9.63 19.56
N ILE A 168 16.95 -8.72 20.29
CA ILE A 168 15.97 -7.77 19.76
C ILE A 168 16.74 -6.58 19.19
N LEU A 169 16.49 -6.23 17.94
CA LEU A 169 17.18 -5.15 17.23
C LEU A 169 16.39 -3.84 17.27
N GLY A 170 15.09 -3.94 17.41
CA GLY A 170 14.19 -2.81 17.30
C GLY A 170 12.76 -3.26 17.14
N VAL A 171 11.87 -2.28 17.10
CA VAL A 171 10.44 -2.51 17.16
C VAL A 171 9.69 -1.35 16.52
N TYR A 172 8.59 -1.66 15.83
CA TYR A 172 7.67 -0.61 15.38
C TYR A 172 6.22 -1.06 15.41
N MET A 173 5.33 -0.12 15.67
CA MET A 173 3.90 -0.34 15.56
C MET A 173 3.50 -0.39 14.10
N VAL A 174 2.60 -1.29 13.75
CA VAL A 174 2.07 -1.42 12.41
C VAL A 174 1.32 -0.13 12.00
N ASN A 175 1.37 0.24 10.72
CA ASN A 175 0.72 1.44 10.22
C ASN A 175 -0.77 1.52 10.62
N ARG A 176 -1.25 2.72 10.98
CA ARG A 176 -2.62 2.93 11.48
C ARG A 176 -3.73 2.42 10.57
N ASN A 177 -3.50 2.38 9.25
CA ASN A 177 -4.49 1.94 8.27
C ASN A 177 -4.30 0.48 7.86
N PHE A 178 -3.33 -0.24 8.41
CA PHE A 178 -3.01 -1.59 7.99
C PHE A 178 -3.93 -2.61 8.65
N ILE A 179 -4.46 -3.51 7.82
CA ILE A 179 -5.23 -4.67 8.24
C ILE A 179 -4.61 -5.89 7.57
N GLY A 180 -4.05 -6.80 8.36
CA GLY A 180 -3.27 -7.92 7.83
C GLY A 180 -4.04 -8.89 6.94
N LYS A 181 -5.37 -8.96 7.07
CA LYS A 181 -6.25 -9.72 6.16
C LYS A 181 -6.28 -9.15 4.73
N LEU A 182 -6.12 -7.84 4.58
CA LEU A 182 -6.13 -7.11 3.30
C LEU A 182 -4.74 -6.99 2.67
N CYS A 183 -3.70 -7.48 3.34
CA CYS A 183 -2.33 -7.43 2.85
C CYS A 183 -2.11 -8.50 1.76
N GLU A 184 -2.05 -8.06 0.49
CA GLU A 184 -1.82 -8.95 -0.66
C GLU A 184 -0.35 -9.09 -1.04
N ASP A 185 0.47 -8.07 -0.74
CA ASP A 185 1.88 -7.99 -1.11
C ASP A 185 2.83 -8.52 -0.03
N GLY A 186 2.31 -8.83 1.15
CA GLY A 186 3.10 -9.28 2.31
C GLY A 186 3.94 -8.20 2.98
N MET A 187 3.83 -6.94 2.55
CA MET A 187 4.59 -5.83 3.12
C MET A 187 3.84 -5.23 4.30
N ILE A 188 4.52 -5.09 5.43
CA ILE A 188 3.95 -4.55 6.66
C ILE A 188 4.66 -3.25 6.97
N PRO A 189 4.07 -2.09 6.64
CA PRO A 189 4.67 -0.79 6.91
C PRO A 189 4.48 -0.37 8.37
N ALA A 190 5.44 0.39 8.88
CA ALA A 190 5.39 0.97 10.21
C ALA A 190 4.43 2.17 10.33
N HIS A 191 4.08 2.46 11.57
CA HIS A 191 3.55 3.75 12.01
C HIS A 191 4.63 4.83 11.87
N SER A 192 4.21 6.07 11.59
CA SER A 192 5.14 7.19 11.39
C SER A 192 5.89 7.60 12.65
N GLU A 193 5.28 7.37 13.81
CA GLU A 193 5.75 7.87 15.12
C GLU A 193 6.31 6.76 16.02
N TYR A 194 5.68 5.58 16.02
CA TYR A 194 5.94 4.53 17.00
C TYR A 194 6.91 3.50 16.43
N ARG A 195 8.19 3.87 16.42
CA ARG A 195 9.27 3.08 15.85
C ARG A 195 10.57 3.35 16.59
N LEU A 196 11.28 2.29 16.97
CA LEU A 196 12.50 2.34 17.77
C LEU A 196 13.52 1.38 17.16
N GLN A 197 14.72 1.89 16.92
CA GLN A 197 15.90 1.10 16.62
C GLN A 197 16.78 1.09 17.87
N LEU A 198 17.29 -0.08 18.23
CA LEU A 198 18.18 -0.24 19.38
C LEU A 198 19.63 -0.15 18.92
N THR A 199 20.49 0.41 19.77
CA THR A 199 21.93 0.31 19.55
C THR A 199 22.38 -1.13 19.74
N LYS A 200 23.63 -1.43 19.36
CA LYS A 200 24.19 -2.77 19.58
C LYS A 200 24.21 -3.12 21.07
N GLU A 201 24.60 -2.18 21.92
CA GLU A 201 24.72 -2.34 23.37
C GLU A 201 23.35 -2.54 24.04
N GLU A 202 22.31 -1.85 23.57
CA GLU A 202 20.94 -2.05 24.04
C GLU A 202 20.38 -3.40 23.56
N SER A 203 20.65 -3.75 22.30
CA SER A 203 20.21 -5.00 21.68
C SER A 203 20.80 -6.23 22.37
N ASP A 204 22.07 -6.19 22.74
CA ASP A 204 22.77 -7.27 23.43
C ASP A 204 22.24 -7.52 24.86
N GLN A 205 21.52 -6.55 25.45
CA GLN A 205 20.83 -6.69 26.75
C GLN A 205 19.39 -7.22 26.63
N LEU A 206 18.83 -7.27 25.42
CA LEU A 206 17.44 -7.65 25.16
C LEU A 206 17.35 -8.95 24.37
N LEU A 207 17.51 -10.07 25.10
CA LEU A 207 17.35 -11.41 24.54
C LEU A 207 15.87 -11.77 24.35
N PHE A 208 15.51 -12.21 23.15
CA PHE A 208 14.13 -12.56 22.79
C PHE A 208 13.53 -13.65 23.70
N TRP A 209 14.33 -14.67 24.03
CA TRP A 209 13.90 -15.81 24.85
C TRP A 209 13.75 -15.50 26.35
N LYS A 210 14.10 -14.28 26.78
CA LYS A 210 13.77 -13.76 28.12
C LYS A 210 12.25 -13.61 28.28
N TYR A 211 11.56 -13.26 27.20
CA TYR A 211 10.12 -12.99 27.20
C TYR A 211 9.32 -14.15 26.62
N PHE A 212 9.79 -14.72 25.50
CA PHE A 212 9.06 -15.74 24.77
C PHE A 212 9.20 -17.13 25.39
N ALA A 213 8.08 -17.84 25.56
CA ALA A 213 8.05 -19.27 25.86
C ALA A 213 6.97 -19.97 25.04
N ASN A 214 7.30 -21.09 24.39
CA ASN A 214 6.29 -21.87 23.66
C ASN A 214 5.49 -22.71 24.66
N GLU A 215 4.18 -22.49 24.76
CA GLU A 215 3.28 -23.24 25.66
C GLU A 215 3.43 -24.77 25.53
N LYS A 216 3.67 -25.26 24.32
CA LYS A 216 3.79 -26.71 24.04
C LYS A 216 5.18 -27.28 24.35
N SER A 217 6.18 -26.43 24.57
CA SER A 217 7.56 -26.83 24.84
C SER A 217 8.26 -25.74 25.65
N LEU A 218 7.96 -25.71 26.94
CA LEU A 218 8.36 -24.64 27.85
C LEU A 218 9.87 -24.54 28.09
N ASP A 219 10.62 -25.59 27.74
CA ASP A 219 12.05 -25.78 27.92
C ASP A 219 12.86 -25.56 26.62
N LYS A 220 12.20 -25.39 25.47
CA LYS A 220 12.88 -25.35 24.17
C LYS A 220 12.96 -23.95 23.58
N MET A 221 14.18 -23.51 23.29
CA MET A 221 14.47 -22.28 22.54
C MET A 221 14.76 -22.64 21.09
N THR A 222 13.72 -22.79 20.27
CA THR A 222 13.86 -23.20 18.87
C THR A 222 13.02 -22.36 17.92
N TRP A 223 13.67 -21.73 16.93
CA TRP A 223 13.01 -21.07 15.81
C TRP A 223 12.80 -22.05 14.64
N ASN A 224 11.93 -23.06 14.84
CA ASN A 224 11.81 -24.23 13.97
C ASN A 224 11.52 -23.96 12.47
N SER A 225 10.67 -22.98 12.14
CA SER A 225 10.43 -22.61 10.74
C SER A 225 9.67 -21.29 10.63
N GLY A 226 9.85 -20.62 9.49
CA GLY A 226 9.11 -19.41 9.13
C GLY A 226 9.90 -18.12 9.37
N LYS A 227 9.45 -17.07 8.68
CA LYS A 227 10.08 -15.74 8.74
C LYS A 227 9.71 -14.98 10.02
N TYR A 228 8.57 -15.31 10.59
CA TYR A 228 8.00 -14.64 11.74
C TYR A 228 7.26 -15.61 12.66
N ARG A 229 6.93 -15.13 13.87
CA ARG A 229 6.06 -15.79 14.83
C ARG A 229 5.08 -14.79 15.43
N TYR A 230 3.84 -15.23 15.63
CA TYR A 230 2.93 -14.48 16.49
C TYR A 230 3.31 -14.69 17.95
N PHE A 231 3.11 -13.67 18.77
CA PHE A 231 3.36 -13.74 20.21
C PHE A 231 2.44 -12.79 20.99
N ASP A 232 2.44 -12.96 22.30
CA ASP A 232 1.50 -12.35 23.23
C ASP A 232 1.68 -10.82 23.39
N ASN A 233 0.55 -10.12 23.55
CA ASN A 233 0.53 -8.67 23.73
C ASN A 233 1.23 -8.24 25.03
N VAL A 234 1.12 -9.01 26.11
CA VAL A 234 1.78 -8.74 27.41
C VAL A 234 3.29 -8.84 27.28
N TRP A 235 3.81 -9.81 26.52
CA TRP A 235 5.26 -9.91 26.29
C TRP A 235 5.79 -8.70 25.53
N MET A 236 5.04 -8.18 24.56
CA MET A 236 5.44 -6.95 23.88
C MET A 236 5.42 -5.74 24.82
N ALA A 237 4.42 -5.64 25.71
CA ALA A 237 4.39 -4.59 26.72
C ALA A 237 5.61 -4.66 27.66
N GLN A 238 6.00 -5.86 28.10
CA GLN A 238 7.21 -6.08 28.90
C GLN A 238 8.48 -5.64 28.14
N ILE A 239 8.59 -5.99 26.86
CA ILE A 239 9.74 -5.60 26.03
C ILE A 239 9.81 -4.07 25.90
N LEU A 240 8.70 -3.40 25.61
CA LEU A 240 8.67 -1.93 25.51
C LEU A 240 9.04 -1.27 26.83
N PHE A 241 8.54 -1.79 27.96
CA PHE A 241 8.88 -1.30 29.29
C PHE A 241 10.39 -1.42 29.59
N ASP A 242 10.99 -2.55 29.23
CA ASP A 242 12.44 -2.74 29.38
C ASP A 242 13.23 -1.82 28.44
N ILE A 243 12.75 -1.59 27.20
CA ILE A 243 13.38 -0.63 26.26
C ILE A 243 13.40 0.78 26.86
N VAL A 244 12.30 1.25 27.47
CA VAL A 244 12.27 2.57 28.15
C VAL A 244 13.39 2.66 29.19
N SER A 245 13.56 1.60 29.98
CA SER A 245 14.55 1.56 31.06
C SER A 245 16.00 1.57 30.55
N LEU A 246 16.24 1.09 29.32
CA LEU A 246 17.56 1.06 28.69
C LEU A 246 17.96 2.39 28.04
N LYS A 247 16.99 3.20 27.61
CA LYS A 247 17.28 4.47 26.92
C LYS A 247 17.96 5.45 27.87
N SER A 248 19.23 5.73 27.62
CA SER A 248 20.01 6.69 28.42
C SER A 248 19.71 8.14 28.05
N ASP A 249 19.46 8.42 26.76
CA ASP A 249 19.07 9.75 26.29
C ASP A 249 17.63 10.08 26.74
N PRO A 250 17.39 11.25 27.36
CA PRO A 250 16.06 11.63 27.83
C PRO A 250 14.99 11.71 26.75
N LYS A 251 15.34 12.16 25.53
CA LYS A 251 14.37 12.30 24.43
C LYS A 251 14.00 10.94 23.86
N GLU A 252 14.99 10.07 23.64
CA GLU A 252 14.73 8.69 23.22
C GLU A 252 13.90 7.93 24.26
N ARG A 253 14.18 8.14 25.54
CA ARG A 253 13.40 7.57 26.64
C ARG A 253 11.96 8.06 26.62
N GLU A 254 11.73 9.35 26.41
CA GLU A 254 10.39 9.92 26.29
C GLU A 254 9.62 9.31 25.09
N LEU A 255 10.27 9.19 23.92
CA LEU A 255 9.66 8.55 22.75
C LEU A 255 9.33 7.08 23.01
N ALA A 256 10.24 6.34 23.66
CA ALA A 256 9.99 4.96 24.05
C ALA A 256 8.84 4.85 25.06
N GLN A 257 8.74 5.77 26.00
CA GLN A 257 7.67 5.83 27.00
C GLN A 257 6.32 6.09 26.33
N GLN A 258 6.25 7.07 25.42
CA GLN A 258 5.05 7.37 24.65
C GLN A 258 4.60 6.17 23.81
N PHE A 259 5.55 5.43 23.21
CA PHE A 259 5.23 4.20 22.48
C PHE A 259 4.70 3.12 23.44
N PHE A 260 5.36 2.87 24.56
CA PHE A 260 4.90 1.92 25.57
C PHE A 260 3.46 2.21 26.05
N GLU A 261 3.17 3.45 26.40
CA GLU A 261 1.84 3.88 26.87
C GLU A 261 0.78 3.75 25.77
N HIS A 262 1.11 4.18 24.55
CA HIS A 262 0.22 4.05 23.41
C HIS A 262 -0.10 2.57 23.12
N PHE A 263 0.92 1.71 23.13
CA PHE A 263 0.75 0.27 22.90
C PHE A 263 -0.15 -0.36 23.97
N CYS A 264 0.08 -0.06 25.24
CA CYS A 264 -0.73 -0.58 26.35
C CYS A 264 -2.19 -0.14 26.21
N LYS A 265 -2.43 1.14 25.89
CA LYS A 265 -3.77 1.68 25.64
C LYS A 265 -4.47 0.94 24.49
N MET A 266 -3.77 0.75 23.36
CA MET A 266 -4.32 0.09 22.17
C MET A 266 -4.63 -1.39 22.38
N ASN A 267 -3.95 -2.04 23.33
CA ASN A 267 -4.12 -3.46 23.63
C ASN A 267 -4.88 -3.72 24.95
N ALA A 268 -5.43 -2.67 25.59
CA ALA A 268 -6.14 -2.74 26.86
C ALA A 268 -5.32 -3.42 27.99
N ILE A 269 -4.03 -3.11 28.07
CA ILE A 269 -3.11 -3.62 29.08
C ILE A 269 -2.90 -2.56 30.17
N SER A 270 -2.99 -2.96 31.45
CA SER A 270 -2.62 -2.11 32.58
C SER A 270 -1.11 -1.94 32.65
N ASN A 271 -0.62 -0.70 32.61
CA ASN A 271 0.81 -0.40 32.70
C ASN A 271 1.36 -0.51 34.15
N GLN A 272 0.50 -0.58 35.17
CA GLN A 272 0.89 -0.66 36.58
C GLN A 272 1.11 -2.10 37.08
N GLU A 273 0.55 -3.09 36.39
CA GLU A 273 0.51 -4.49 36.83
C GLU A 273 1.11 -5.45 35.80
N LEU A 274 2.16 -5.01 35.08
CA LEU A 274 2.82 -5.90 34.14
C LEU A 274 3.53 -7.04 34.88
N PRO A 275 3.24 -8.31 34.54
CA PRO A 275 3.96 -9.43 35.12
C PRO A 275 5.44 -9.36 34.74
N LYS A 276 6.31 -10.00 35.51
CA LYS A 276 7.72 -10.14 35.14
C LYS A 276 7.86 -11.05 33.91
N PRO A 277 8.89 -10.86 33.07
CA PRO A 277 9.22 -11.79 32.00
C PRO A 277 9.39 -13.21 32.55
N ASN A 278 8.75 -14.17 31.90
CA ASN A 278 8.79 -15.58 32.25
C ASN A 278 9.01 -16.43 31.00
N GLY A 279 9.86 -15.95 30.09
CA GLY A 279 10.30 -16.69 28.91
C GLY A 279 11.19 -17.88 29.28
N VAL A 280 11.59 -18.67 28.29
CA VAL A 280 12.37 -19.89 28.54
C VAL A 280 13.65 -19.60 29.32
N LEU A 281 14.33 -18.48 29.06
CA LEU A 281 15.57 -18.11 29.77
C LEU A 281 15.36 -17.80 31.26
N MET A 282 14.14 -17.47 31.67
CA MET A 282 13.83 -17.15 33.07
C MET A 282 13.47 -18.40 33.89
N ARG A 283 13.38 -19.57 33.24
CA ARG A 283 12.95 -20.84 33.83
C ARG A 283 14.07 -21.88 33.94
N VAL A 284 15.26 -21.53 33.45
CA VAL A 284 16.48 -22.35 33.50
C VAL A 284 17.29 -21.98 34.73
#